data_AF-A0A935FPA3-F1
#
_entry.id   AF-A0A935FPA3-F1
#
_cell.length_a   1.000
_cell.length_b   1.000
_cell.length_c   1.000
_cell.angle_alpha   90.00
_cell.angle_beta   90.00
_cell.angle_gamma   90.00
#
_symmetry.space_group_name_H-M   'P 1'
#
loop_
_entity.id
_entity.type
_entity.pdbx_description
1 polymer ?
#
loop_
_entity_poly.entity_id
_entity_poly.type
_entity_poly.pdbx_seq_one_letter_code
_entity_poly.pdbx_strand_id
1 'polypeptide(L)'
;MEGKPYEATAKVTADKVRIERLKEQYLSTPMTIDNERVRIMAGVYEDTAGYQQIVRRAKFFEQLIEKKKLYIDDNIIVGSMASTINGVYTYPEWNVEWMKEENTVENSTNEEDRKANEWALEYWDKWALRPRADEIFFKKYGYDPDPVYQSGLVAEFMSWPGGGGNLNYPRVYNEGLASMIAEVTTVKELQHYRNEGVLTVEMEASALFTVGAYRNVSVSCVFAISDILSEDGWKQGYHRNEKNDGLRRIFEAALETISNHV
;
A
#
# COMPACT_ATOMS: atom_id res chain seq x y z
N MET A 1 29.07 -0.71 -13.65
CA MET A 1 28.77 -1.71 -14.71
C MET A 1 29.16 -1.09 -16.03
N GLU A 2 30.35 -1.39 -16.55
CA GLU A 2 30.70 -1.12 -17.95
C GLU A 2 30.07 -2.23 -18.80
N GLY A 3 28.80 -2.06 -19.14
CA GLY A 3 28.11 -2.97 -20.05
C GLY A 3 28.63 -2.74 -21.46
N LYS A 4 29.10 -3.80 -22.13
CA LYS A 4 29.38 -3.75 -23.57
C LYS A 4 28.14 -3.22 -24.31
N PRO A 5 28.29 -2.33 -25.31
CA PRO A 5 27.16 -1.87 -26.10
C PRO A 5 26.46 -3.08 -26.74
N TYR A 6 25.14 -3.08 -26.68
CA TYR A 6 24.31 -4.11 -27.30
C TYR A 6 24.55 -4.13 -28.82
N GLU A 7 25.27 -5.14 -29.31
CA GLU A 7 25.39 -5.41 -30.74
C GLU A 7 24.15 -6.19 -31.21
N ALA A 8 23.28 -5.51 -31.97
CA ALA A 8 22.08 -6.11 -32.55
C ALA A 8 22.48 -7.23 -33.52
N THR A 9 22.32 -8.48 -33.08
CA THR A 9 22.82 -9.68 -33.78
C THR A 9 21.82 -10.27 -34.80
N ALA A 10 20.63 -9.69 -34.95
CA ALA A 10 19.64 -10.15 -35.93
C ALA A 10 19.00 -8.99 -36.70
N LYS A 11 18.91 -9.13 -38.04
CA LYS A 11 17.99 -8.32 -38.84
C LYS A 11 16.57 -8.76 -38.52
N VAL A 12 15.89 -8.02 -37.65
CA VAL A 12 14.48 -8.27 -37.32
C VAL A 12 13.60 -7.59 -38.36
N THR A 13 12.75 -8.38 -39.04
CA THR A 13 11.71 -7.83 -39.91
C THR A 13 10.51 -7.42 -39.05
N ALA A 14 10.30 -6.12 -38.91
CA ALA A 14 9.15 -5.59 -38.18
C ALA A 14 7.85 -5.76 -38.98
N ASP A 15 6.79 -6.23 -38.31
CA ASP A 15 5.44 -6.24 -38.86
C ASP A 15 4.85 -4.83 -38.81
N LYS A 16 5.17 -4.05 -39.86
CA LYS A 16 4.76 -2.63 -39.95
C LYS A 16 3.25 -2.45 -39.99
N VAL A 17 2.52 -3.38 -40.62
CA VAL A 17 1.06 -3.31 -40.75
C VAL A 17 0.40 -3.41 -39.38
N ARG A 18 0.84 -4.37 -38.54
CA ARG A 18 0.36 -4.47 -37.16
C ARG A 18 0.73 -3.26 -36.32
N ILE A 19 1.98 -2.79 -36.42
CA ILE A 19 2.46 -1.63 -35.64
C ILE A 19 1.64 -0.38 -35.96
N GLU A 20 1.42 -0.09 -37.25
CA GLU A 20 0.65 1.09 -37.68
C GLU A 20 -0.80 1.00 -37.22
N ARG A 21 -1.45 -0.17 -37.36
CA ARG A 21 -2.83 -0.38 -36.89
C ARG A 21 -2.97 -0.19 -35.38
N LEU A 22 -2.09 -0.80 -34.58
CA LEU A 22 -2.15 -0.70 -33.11
C LEU A 22 -1.83 0.73 -32.63
N LYS A 23 -0.90 1.41 -33.31
CA LYS A 23 -0.60 2.82 -33.03
C LYS A 23 -1.82 3.70 -33.34
N GLU A 24 -2.45 3.53 -34.49
CA GLU A 24 -3.65 4.29 -34.86
C GLU A 24 -4.80 4.03 -33.90
N GLN A 25 -5.02 2.77 -33.52
CA GLN A 25 -6.01 2.40 -32.50
C GLN A 25 -5.75 3.11 -31.17
N TYR A 26 -4.50 3.11 -30.68
CA TYR A 26 -4.13 3.80 -29.44
C TYR A 26 -4.35 5.32 -29.53
N LEU A 27 -3.96 5.95 -30.63
CA LEU A 27 -4.07 7.40 -30.81
C LEU A 27 -5.50 7.88 -31.03
N SER A 28 -6.35 7.06 -31.66
CA SER A 28 -7.75 7.39 -31.95
C SER A 28 -8.71 7.05 -30.83
N THR A 29 -8.31 6.19 -29.88
CA THR A 29 -9.17 5.80 -28.76
C THR A 29 -9.19 6.90 -27.68
N PRO A 30 -10.34 7.50 -27.35
CA PRO A 30 -10.43 8.48 -26.27
C PRO A 30 -10.14 7.85 -24.91
N MET A 31 -9.58 8.63 -23.99
CA MET A 31 -9.38 8.20 -22.61
C MET A 31 -10.72 8.03 -21.90
N THR A 32 -10.83 6.99 -21.07
CA THR A 32 -12.03 6.68 -20.28
C THR A 32 -11.64 6.30 -18.85
N ILE A 33 -12.51 6.59 -17.89
CA ILE A 33 -12.33 6.11 -16.51
C ILE A 33 -12.80 4.66 -16.43
N ASP A 34 -11.95 3.78 -15.91
CA ASP A 34 -12.31 2.42 -15.53
C ASP A 34 -12.57 2.35 -14.02
N ASN A 35 -13.84 2.19 -13.66
CA ASN A 35 -14.30 2.14 -12.27
C ASN A 35 -14.14 0.76 -11.61
N GLU A 36 -13.65 -0.27 -12.32
CA GLU A 36 -13.46 -1.61 -11.76
C GLU A 36 -12.56 -1.61 -10.52
N ARG A 37 -11.46 -0.85 -10.56
CA ARG A 37 -10.56 -0.73 -9.42
C ARG A 37 -11.27 -0.20 -8.17
N VAL A 38 -12.09 0.85 -8.33
CA VAL A 38 -12.81 1.48 -7.21
C VAL A 38 -13.88 0.56 -6.66
N ARG A 39 -14.61 -0.16 -7.53
CA ARG A 39 -15.59 -1.17 -7.12
C ARG A 39 -14.96 -2.25 -6.26
N ILE A 40 -13.82 -2.78 -6.69
CA ILE A 40 -13.06 -3.80 -5.92
C ILE A 40 -12.57 -3.19 -4.60
N MET A 41 -12.05 -1.96 -4.64
CA MET A 41 -11.57 -1.28 -3.44
C MET A 41 -12.67 -1.09 -2.39
N ALA A 42 -13.88 -0.69 -2.81
CA ALA A 42 -15.02 -0.50 -1.92
C ALA A 42 -15.32 -1.75 -1.08
N GLY A 43 -15.42 -2.91 -1.75
CA GLY A 43 -15.67 -4.18 -1.07
C GLY A 43 -14.53 -4.57 -0.12
N VAL A 44 -13.27 -4.44 -0.53
CA VAL A 44 -12.13 -4.83 0.32
C VAL A 44 -12.00 -3.92 1.55
N TYR A 45 -12.21 -2.63 1.39
CA TYR A 45 -12.02 -1.69 2.49
C TYR A 45 -13.12 -1.81 3.55
N GLU A 46 -14.34 -2.21 3.18
CA GLU A 46 -15.40 -2.59 4.11
C GLU A 46 -15.03 -3.84 4.91
N ASP A 47 -14.61 -4.91 4.23
CA ASP A 47 -14.28 -6.21 4.85
C ASP A 47 -13.03 -6.18 5.75
N THR A 48 -12.16 -5.19 5.56
CA THR A 48 -10.87 -5.09 6.25
C THR A 48 -10.82 -3.94 7.26
N ALA A 49 -11.97 -3.45 7.73
CA ALA A 49 -12.03 -2.47 8.80
C ALA A 49 -11.26 -2.95 10.05
N GLY A 50 -10.42 -2.09 10.62
CA GLY A 50 -9.59 -2.40 11.80
C GLY A 50 -8.26 -3.10 11.49
N TYR A 51 -8.02 -3.53 10.25
CA TYR A 51 -6.72 -4.12 9.87
C TYR A 51 -5.66 -3.02 9.76
N GLN A 52 -4.38 -3.38 9.96
CA GLN A 52 -3.26 -2.49 9.65
C GLN A 52 -3.28 -2.08 8.18
N GLN A 53 -3.02 -0.80 7.89
CA GLN A 53 -3.19 -0.24 6.54
C GLN A 53 -2.35 -0.94 5.47
N ILE A 54 -1.15 -1.42 5.81
CA ILE A 54 -0.31 -2.17 4.86
C ILE A 54 -0.96 -3.50 4.45
N VAL A 55 -1.62 -4.18 5.39
CA VAL A 55 -2.35 -5.43 5.13
C VAL A 55 -3.59 -5.16 4.29
N ARG A 56 -4.31 -4.05 4.54
CA ARG A 56 -5.46 -3.63 3.72
C ARG A 56 -5.06 -3.40 2.27
N ARG A 57 -3.94 -2.71 2.04
CA ARG A 57 -3.38 -2.48 0.70
C ARG A 57 -2.95 -3.79 0.02
N ALA A 58 -2.33 -4.70 0.77
CA ALA A 58 -1.96 -6.02 0.24
C ALA A 58 -3.19 -6.84 -0.18
N LYS A 59 -4.22 -6.91 0.66
CA LYS A 59 -5.50 -7.57 0.35
C LYS A 59 -6.22 -6.93 -0.81
N PHE A 60 -6.23 -5.60 -0.88
CA PHE A 60 -6.81 -4.89 -2.01
C PHE A 60 -6.07 -5.22 -3.31
N PHE A 61 -4.73 -5.21 -3.29
CA PHE A 61 -3.93 -5.55 -4.45
C PHE A 61 -4.15 -6.99 -4.91
N GLU A 62 -4.19 -7.95 -3.98
CA GLU A 62 -4.56 -9.34 -4.25
C GLU A 62 -5.92 -9.42 -4.97
N GLN A 63 -6.96 -8.84 -4.38
CA GLN A 63 -8.31 -8.86 -4.96
C GLN A 63 -8.40 -8.16 -6.30
N LEU A 64 -7.63 -7.07 -6.50
CA LEU A 64 -7.56 -6.37 -7.78
C LEU A 64 -6.95 -7.25 -8.86
N ILE A 65 -5.81 -7.88 -8.59
CA ILE A 65 -5.13 -8.75 -9.56
C ILE A 65 -5.94 -10.01 -9.86
N GLU A 66 -6.63 -10.58 -8.87
CA GLU A 66 -7.50 -11.75 -9.05
C GLU A 66 -8.74 -11.47 -9.89
N LYS A 67 -9.37 -10.31 -9.69
CA LYS A 67 -10.70 -10.02 -10.27
C LYS A 67 -10.68 -9.12 -11.49
N LYS A 68 -9.62 -8.32 -11.70
CA LYS A 68 -9.61 -7.34 -12.78
C LYS A 68 -9.84 -8.00 -14.12
N LYS A 69 -10.62 -7.35 -14.98
CA LYS A 69 -10.76 -7.74 -16.37
C LYS A 69 -9.43 -7.50 -17.08
N LEU A 70 -9.07 -8.46 -17.92
CA LEU A 70 -7.88 -8.39 -18.74
C LEU A 70 -8.28 -7.90 -20.13
N TYR A 71 -7.53 -6.91 -20.62
CA TYR A 71 -7.55 -6.51 -22.02
C TYR A 71 -6.34 -7.12 -22.71
N ILE A 72 -6.58 -7.89 -23.78
CA ILE A 72 -5.56 -8.49 -24.63
C ILE A 72 -5.98 -8.27 -26.08
N ASP A 73 -5.05 -7.78 -26.89
CA ASP A 73 -5.21 -7.59 -28.33
C ASP A 73 -3.99 -8.16 -29.08
N ASP A 74 -3.75 -7.68 -30.29
CA ASP A 74 -2.66 -8.18 -31.14
C ASP A 74 -1.26 -7.68 -30.73
N ASN A 75 -1.12 -6.97 -29.60
CA ASN A 75 0.19 -6.64 -29.03
C ASN A 75 0.95 -7.91 -28.63
N ILE A 76 2.26 -7.97 -28.94
CA ILE A 76 3.12 -9.10 -28.55
C ILE A 76 3.39 -9.09 -27.05
N ILE A 77 3.51 -7.89 -26.47
CA ILE A 77 3.68 -7.69 -25.03
C ILE A 77 2.30 -7.35 -24.48
N VAL A 78 1.78 -8.26 -23.66
CA VAL A 78 0.46 -8.11 -23.05
C VAL A 78 0.59 -7.54 -21.64
N GLY A 79 -0.46 -6.86 -21.20
CA GLY A 79 -0.49 -6.20 -19.89
C GLY A 79 -1.10 -4.82 -20.02
N SER A 80 -2.39 -4.73 -19.71
CA SER A 80 -3.10 -3.45 -19.60
C SER A 80 -3.42 -3.16 -18.14
N MET A 81 -3.31 -1.89 -17.77
CA MET A 81 -3.73 -1.40 -16.46
C MET A 81 -5.24 -1.65 -16.30
N ALA A 82 -6.04 -1.06 -17.17
CA ALA A 82 -7.50 -1.15 -17.21
C ALA A 82 -8.01 -2.24 -18.17
N SER A 83 -9.33 -2.44 -18.16
CA SER A 83 -10.04 -3.41 -18.99
C SER A 83 -10.26 -2.96 -20.45
N THR A 84 -9.86 -1.74 -20.79
CA THR A 84 -10.01 -1.13 -22.12
C THR A 84 -8.73 -0.39 -22.55
N ILE A 85 -8.62 -0.09 -23.85
CA ILE A 85 -7.57 0.78 -24.38
C ILE A 85 -7.76 2.19 -23.83
N ASN A 86 -6.68 2.83 -23.37
CA ASN A 86 -6.69 4.16 -22.77
C ASN A 86 -7.65 4.31 -21.57
N GLY A 87 -8.09 3.19 -20.99
CA GLY A 87 -8.77 3.17 -19.71
C GLY A 87 -7.79 3.55 -18.60
N VAL A 88 -8.21 4.45 -17.71
CA VAL A 88 -7.43 4.88 -16.56
C VAL A 88 -8.13 4.49 -15.27
N TYR A 89 -7.36 3.97 -14.31
CA TYR A 89 -7.85 3.80 -12.96
C TYR A 89 -7.78 5.10 -12.19
N THR A 90 -8.75 5.29 -11.31
CA THR A 90 -8.71 6.34 -10.28
C THR A 90 -8.00 5.82 -9.04
N TYR A 91 -7.33 6.72 -8.32
CA TYR A 91 -6.55 6.40 -7.13
C TYR A 91 -7.01 7.26 -5.94
N PRO A 92 -8.25 7.06 -5.46
CA PRO A 92 -8.86 7.94 -4.46
C PRO A 92 -8.13 7.91 -3.12
N GLU A 93 -7.32 6.87 -2.85
CA GLU A 93 -6.51 6.79 -1.63
C GLU A 93 -5.42 7.87 -1.52
N TRP A 94 -5.10 8.56 -2.62
CA TRP A 94 -4.16 9.68 -2.63
C TRP A 94 -4.89 11.01 -2.42
N ASN A 95 -5.88 11.29 -3.25
CA ASN A 95 -6.79 12.41 -3.13
C ASN A 95 -8.04 12.18 -3.99
N VAL A 96 -9.11 12.91 -3.65
CA VAL A 96 -10.40 12.87 -4.35
C VAL A 96 -10.84 14.23 -4.91
N GLU A 97 -10.04 15.29 -4.78
CA GLU A 97 -10.42 16.63 -5.24
C GLU A 97 -10.70 16.66 -6.74
N TRP A 98 -9.79 16.08 -7.55
CA TRP A 98 -10.01 16.00 -9.00
C TRP A 98 -11.27 15.18 -9.35
N MET A 99 -11.62 14.17 -8.54
CA MET A 99 -12.81 13.35 -8.77
C MET A 99 -14.10 14.14 -8.55
N LYS A 100 -14.07 15.13 -7.64
CA LYS A 100 -15.17 16.09 -7.43
C LYS A 100 -15.24 17.08 -8.59
N GLU A 101 -14.10 17.64 -9.00
CA GLU A 101 -14.02 18.60 -10.12
C GLU A 101 -14.51 18.00 -11.44
N GLU A 102 -14.16 16.74 -11.70
CA GLU A 102 -14.57 15.99 -12.89
C GLU A 102 -15.94 15.31 -12.74
N ASN A 103 -16.70 15.59 -11.67
CA ASN A 103 -18.05 15.08 -11.43
C ASN A 103 -18.16 13.56 -11.69
N THR A 104 -17.22 12.79 -11.13
CA THR A 104 -17.08 11.33 -11.44
C THR A 104 -18.32 10.52 -11.09
N VAL A 105 -19.11 10.95 -10.11
CA VAL A 105 -20.38 10.34 -9.73
C VAL A 105 -21.43 10.57 -10.82
N GLU A 106 -21.63 11.83 -11.21
CA GLU A 106 -22.62 12.25 -12.21
C GLU A 106 -22.29 11.72 -13.61
N ASN A 107 -20.99 11.60 -13.92
CA ASN A 107 -20.48 11.09 -15.19
C ASN A 107 -20.43 9.55 -15.24
N SER A 108 -20.81 8.85 -14.16
CA SER A 108 -20.84 7.38 -14.15
C SER A 108 -21.89 6.84 -15.12
N THR A 109 -21.49 5.89 -15.96
CA THR A 109 -22.36 5.34 -17.02
C THR A 109 -23.41 4.35 -16.52
N ASN A 110 -23.22 3.82 -15.32
CA ASN A 110 -24.10 2.83 -14.71
C ASN A 110 -24.15 3.02 -13.18
N GLU A 111 -25.16 2.40 -12.57
CA GLU A 111 -25.44 2.54 -11.14
C GLU A 111 -24.35 1.96 -10.23
N GLU A 112 -23.68 0.90 -10.66
CA GLU A 112 -22.62 0.25 -9.88
C GLU A 112 -21.40 1.17 -9.77
N ASP A 113 -21.00 1.77 -10.88
CA ASP A 113 -19.91 2.76 -10.95
C ASP A 113 -20.25 4.01 -10.15
N ARG A 114 -21.50 4.48 -10.25
CA ARG A 114 -21.98 5.64 -9.48
C ARG A 114 -21.82 5.42 -7.97
N LYS A 115 -22.30 4.27 -7.47
CA LYS A 115 -22.15 3.89 -6.06
C LYS A 115 -20.70 3.77 -5.62
N ALA A 116 -19.84 3.20 -6.48
CA ALA A 116 -18.43 3.06 -6.18
C ALA A 116 -17.72 4.43 -6.07
N ASN A 117 -18.05 5.37 -6.96
CA ASN A 117 -17.53 6.73 -6.90
C ASN A 117 -18.10 7.52 -5.71
N GLU A 118 -19.40 7.37 -5.38
CA GLU A 118 -19.98 7.97 -4.17
C GLU A 118 -19.27 7.48 -2.91
N TRP A 119 -19.08 6.16 -2.79
CA TRP A 119 -18.29 5.57 -1.71
C TRP A 119 -16.86 6.11 -1.68
N ALA A 120 -16.20 6.21 -2.84
CA ALA A 120 -14.83 6.68 -2.91
C ALA A 120 -14.71 8.13 -2.42
N LEU A 121 -15.59 9.01 -2.88
CA LEU A 121 -15.64 10.40 -2.42
C LEU A 121 -15.90 10.46 -0.91
N GLU A 122 -16.93 9.77 -0.39
CA GLU A 122 -17.27 9.82 1.04
C GLU A 122 -16.15 9.25 1.94
N TYR A 123 -15.59 8.11 1.57
CA TYR A 123 -14.58 7.44 2.37
C TYR A 123 -13.24 8.18 2.31
N TRP A 124 -12.77 8.49 1.12
CA TRP A 124 -11.42 9.01 0.93
C TRP A 124 -11.29 10.52 1.17
N ASP A 125 -12.39 11.28 1.17
CA ASP A 125 -12.39 12.68 1.64
C ASP A 125 -11.87 12.81 3.08
N LYS A 126 -11.99 11.73 3.88
CA LYS A 126 -11.48 11.67 5.26
C LYS A 126 -10.13 10.97 5.37
N TRP A 127 -9.92 9.92 4.58
CA TRP A 127 -8.83 8.95 4.79
C TRP A 127 -7.71 9.00 3.75
N ALA A 128 -7.84 9.80 2.70
CA ALA A 128 -6.80 9.93 1.68
C ALA A 128 -5.53 10.59 2.23
N LEU A 129 -4.43 10.45 1.48
CA LEU A 129 -3.15 11.06 1.85
C LEU A 129 -3.28 12.58 2.06
N ARG A 130 -3.89 13.29 1.08
CA ARG A 130 -3.99 14.76 1.07
C ARG A 130 -4.67 15.34 2.33
N PRO A 131 -5.94 15.03 2.65
CA PRO A 131 -6.60 15.60 3.83
C PRO A 131 -5.87 15.27 5.14
N ARG A 132 -5.27 14.07 5.24
CA ARG A 132 -4.48 13.66 6.40
C ARG A 132 -3.16 14.42 6.53
N ALA A 133 -2.49 14.68 5.41
CA ALA A 133 -1.27 15.46 5.37
C ALA A 133 -1.53 16.91 5.76
N ASP A 134 -2.61 17.51 5.24
CA ASP A 134 -2.99 18.89 5.55
C ASP A 134 -3.37 19.04 7.02
N GLU A 135 -4.12 18.09 7.58
CA GLU A 135 -4.43 18.05 9.02
C GLU A 135 -3.16 18.01 9.89
N ILE A 136 -2.20 17.15 9.55
CA ILE A 136 -0.92 17.02 10.27
C ILE A 136 -0.09 18.31 10.12
N PHE A 137 -0.03 18.86 8.92
CA PHE A 137 0.70 20.09 8.63
C PHE A 137 0.14 21.26 9.45
N PHE A 138 -1.18 21.45 9.42
CA PHE A 138 -1.85 22.50 10.17
C PHE A 138 -1.64 22.35 11.67
N LYS A 139 -1.77 21.13 12.22
CA LYS A 139 -1.49 20.87 13.65
C LYS A 139 -0.06 21.21 14.05
N LYS A 140 0.90 21.02 13.15
CA LYS A 140 2.32 21.25 13.41
C LYS A 140 2.73 22.72 13.26
N TYR A 141 2.19 23.41 12.25
CA TYR A 141 2.66 24.74 11.85
C TYR A 141 1.65 25.87 12.07
N GLY A 142 0.37 25.55 12.28
CA GLY A 142 -0.68 26.50 12.62
C GLY A 142 -1.21 27.34 11.45
N TYR A 143 -0.90 26.96 10.21
CA TYR A 143 -1.40 27.63 9.01
C TYR A 143 -1.65 26.63 7.87
N ASP A 144 -2.49 27.06 6.93
CA ASP A 144 -2.85 26.32 5.71
C ASP A 144 -1.75 26.47 4.65
N PRO A 145 -1.19 25.36 4.11
CA PRO A 145 -0.19 25.44 3.05
C PRO A 145 -0.78 25.80 1.66
N ASP A 146 -2.08 25.73 1.44
CA ASP A 146 -2.67 25.93 0.10
C ASP A 146 -2.40 27.29 -0.55
N PRO A 147 -2.42 28.42 0.17
CA PRO A 147 -2.09 29.71 -0.44
C PRO A 147 -0.70 29.75 -1.09
N VAL A 148 0.29 29.01 -0.57
CA VAL A 148 1.63 28.98 -1.19
C VAL A 148 1.61 28.19 -2.50
N TYR A 149 0.84 27.11 -2.58
CA TYR A 149 0.67 26.32 -3.80
C TYR A 149 -0.11 27.11 -4.85
N GLN A 150 -1.21 27.75 -4.46
CA GLN A 150 -2.06 28.57 -5.34
C GLN A 150 -1.32 29.79 -5.89
N SER A 151 -0.36 30.34 -5.14
CA SER A 151 0.49 31.44 -5.62
C SER A 151 1.50 31.02 -6.71
N GLY A 152 1.72 29.71 -6.89
CA GLY A 152 2.76 29.16 -7.76
C GLY A 152 4.18 29.30 -7.21
N LEU A 153 4.36 29.75 -5.97
CA LEU A 153 5.68 29.88 -5.34
C LEU A 153 6.31 28.51 -5.07
N VAL A 154 5.50 27.50 -4.72
CA VAL A 154 5.94 26.13 -4.45
C VAL A 154 5.05 25.17 -5.23
N ALA A 155 5.64 24.17 -5.88
CA ALA A 155 4.90 23.07 -6.48
C ALA A 155 4.41 22.11 -5.39
N GLU A 156 3.11 21.79 -5.44
CA GLU A 156 2.52 20.85 -4.51
C GLU A 156 2.89 19.41 -4.89
N PHE A 157 3.34 18.62 -3.91
CA PHE A 157 3.69 17.21 -4.09
C PHE A 157 2.71 16.23 -3.41
N MET A 158 1.75 16.75 -2.62
CA MET A 158 0.84 15.91 -1.82
C MET A 158 -0.44 15.53 -2.59
N SER A 159 -0.84 16.33 -3.59
CA SER A 159 -1.90 16.03 -4.56
C SER A 159 -1.46 15.11 -5.71
N TRP A 160 -0.19 14.72 -5.77
CA TRP A 160 0.32 13.84 -6.82
C TRP A 160 0.62 12.44 -6.26
N PRO A 161 0.31 11.37 -7.02
CA PRO A 161 0.72 10.03 -6.59
C PRO A 161 2.24 9.98 -6.50
N GLY A 162 2.76 9.51 -5.36
CA GLY A 162 4.19 9.49 -5.04
C GLY A 162 5.02 8.48 -5.85
N GLY A 163 4.61 8.16 -7.08
CA GLY A 163 5.34 7.27 -7.97
C GLY A 163 6.79 7.72 -8.11
N GLY A 164 7.72 6.90 -7.60
CA GLY A 164 9.13 7.26 -7.59
C GLY A 164 9.96 6.07 -7.14
N GLY A 165 10.83 5.58 -8.04
CA GLY A 165 11.78 4.53 -7.72
C GLY A 165 12.10 3.66 -8.94
N ASN A 166 13.37 3.29 -9.07
CA ASN A 166 13.76 2.22 -9.97
C ASN A 166 13.62 0.90 -9.23
N LEU A 167 12.73 0.03 -9.71
CA LEU A 167 12.58 -1.31 -9.15
C LEU A 167 13.84 -2.15 -9.42
N ASN A 168 14.10 -3.12 -8.56
CA ASN A 168 15.18 -4.08 -8.75
C ASN A 168 14.76 -5.16 -9.76
N TYR A 169 14.60 -4.77 -11.02
CA TYR A 169 14.25 -5.67 -12.12
C TYR A 169 15.22 -6.86 -12.25
N PRO A 170 16.56 -6.70 -12.11
CA PRO A 170 17.48 -7.84 -12.16
C PRO A 170 17.14 -8.94 -11.16
N ARG A 171 16.70 -8.59 -9.95
CA ARG A 171 16.27 -9.57 -8.96
C ARG A 171 15.06 -10.37 -9.44
N VAL A 172 14.04 -9.71 -10.00
CA VAL A 172 12.86 -10.39 -10.54
C VAL A 172 13.22 -11.31 -11.71
N TYR A 173 14.08 -10.86 -12.63
CA TYR A 173 14.47 -11.65 -13.81
C TYR A 173 15.37 -12.84 -13.47
N ASN A 174 16.25 -12.70 -12.48
CA ASN A 174 17.21 -13.75 -12.12
C ASN A 174 16.65 -14.75 -11.09
N GLU A 175 15.74 -14.32 -10.21
CA GLU A 175 15.28 -15.12 -9.07
C GLU A 175 13.77 -15.39 -9.05
N GLY A 176 12.96 -14.56 -9.73
CA GLY A 176 11.51 -14.64 -9.75
C GLY A 176 10.82 -14.10 -8.48
N LEU A 177 9.53 -13.74 -8.58
CA LEU A 177 8.76 -13.23 -7.43
C LEU A 177 8.60 -14.27 -6.30
N ALA A 178 8.67 -15.56 -6.62
CA ALA A 178 8.63 -16.63 -5.63
C ALA A 178 9.82 -16.60 -4.66
N SER A 179 11.00 -16.14 -5.10
CA SER A 179 12.16 -16.00 -4.20
C SER A 179 11.91 -14.93 -3.13
N MET A 180 11.21 -13.85 -3.50
CA MET A 180 10.83 -12.79 -2.57
C MET A 180 9.83 -13.30 -1.53
N ILE A 181 8.83 -14.08 -1.97
CA ILE A 181 7.90 -14.73 -1.05
C ILE A 181 8.68 -15.61 -0.07
N ALA A 182 9.60 -16.45 -0.56
CA ALA A 182 10.41 -17.35 0.26
C ALA A 182 11.32 -16.62 1.28
N GLU A 183 11.79 -15.41 0.96
CA GLU A 183 12.57 -14.58 1.88
C GLU A 183 11.70 -14.04 3.02
N VAL A 184 10.50 -13.53 2.69
CA VAL A 184 9.56 -12.95 3.67
C VAL A 184 8.84 -14.03 4.48
N THR A 185 8.65 -15.24 3.93
CA THR A 185 7.98 -16.37 4.59
C THR A 185 8.86 -17.13 5.60
N THR A 186 9.58 -16.40 6.45
CA THR A 186 9.61 -16.76 7.88
C THR A 186 10.56 -17.89 8.32
N VAL A 187 11.57 -18.28 7.54
CA VAL A 187 12.62 -19.21 8.06
C VAL A 187 13.99 -18.55 8.17
N LYS A 188 14.50 -17.91 7.11
CA LYS A 188 15.86 -17.34 7.15
C LYS A 188 15.98 -16.14 8.07
N GLU A 189 15.02 -15.23 8.03
CA GLU A 189 14.98 -14.05 8.92
C GLU A 189 14.76 -14.47 10.38
N LEU A 190 13.87 -15.43 10.61
CA LEU A 190 13.62 -16.00 11.93
C LEU A 190 14.87 -16.73 12.48
N GLN A 191 15.59 -17.49 11.64
CA GLN A 191 16.87 -18.12 11.98
C GLN A 191 17.98 -17.09 12.23
N HIS A 192 18.05 -16.03 11.43
CA HIS A 192 19.03 -14.95 11.59
C HIS A 192 18.87 -14.28 12.97
N TYR A 193 17.68 -13.77 13.29
CA TYR A 193 17.42 -13.12 14.58
C TYR A 193 17.52 -14.08 15.76
N ARG A 194 17.09 -15.34 15.59
CA ARG A 194 17.33 -16.39 16.59
C ARG A 194 18.81 -16.62 16.87
N ASN A 195 19.65 -16.68 15.82
CA ASN A 195 21.10 -16.88 15.97
C ASN A 195 21.79 -15.69 16.64
N GLU A 196 21.23 -14.48 16.51
CA GLU A 196 21.67 -13.29 17.23
C GLU A 196 21.16 -13.21 18.67
N GLY A 197 20.33 -14.17 19.11
CA GLY A 197 19.74 -14.20 20.45
C GLY A 197 18.61 -13.18 20.64
N VAL A 198 18.03 -12.66 19.56
CA VAL A 198 16.88 -11.75 19.61
C VAL A 198 15.66 -12.54 20.09
N LEU A 199 15.10 -12.12 21.24
CA LEU A 199 13.95 -12.78 21.85
C LEU A 199 12.60 -12.24 21.34
N THR A 200 12.56 -10.96 20.93
CA THR A 200 11.35 -10.27 20.48
C THR A 200 11.73 -9.12 19.53
N VAL A 201 10.97 -8.95 18.45
CA VAL A 201 10.97 -7.74 17.60
C VAL A 201 9.58 -7.11 17.71
N GLU A 202 9.51 -5.84 18.13
CA GLU A 202 8.25 -5.14 18.30
C GLU A 202 8.43 -3.65 17.96
N MET A 203 7.66 -3.17 16.99
CA MET A 203 7.87 -1.86 16.36
C MET A 203 7.42 -0.71 17.27
N GLU A 204 6.33 -0.88 18.00
CA GLU A 204 5.74 0.08 18.92
C GLU A 204 6.66 0.32 20.12
N ALA A 205 7.26 -0.73 20.68
CA ALA A 205 8.25 -0.65 21.73
C ALA A 205 9.51 0.08 21.25
N SER A 206 9.96 -0.18 20.01
CA SER A 206 11.10 0.55 19.43
C SER A 206 10.84 2.06 19.35
N ALA A 207 9.60 2.47 19.01
CA ALA A 207 9.19 3.86 19.00
C ALA A 207 9.14 4.44 20.43
N LEU A 208 8.57 3.72 21.39
CA LEU A 208 8.49 4.13 22.79
C LEU A 208 9.89 4.32 23.41
N PHE A 209 10.84 3.41 23.17
CA PHE A 209 12.22 3.56 23.64
C PHE A 209 12.94 4.74 22.98
N THR A 210 12.70 4.98 21.68
CA THR A 210 13.26 6.14 20.96
C THR A 210 12.76 7.46 21.55
N VAL A 211 11.44 7.56 21.81
CA VAL A 211 10.84 8.73 22.46
C VAL A 211 11.34 8.88 23.89
N GLY A 212 11.45 7.78 24.64
CA GLY A 212 11.98 7.75 26.01
C GLY A 212 13.39 8.33 26.08
N ALA A 213 14.28 7.87 25.20
CA ALA A 213 15.63 8.38 25.08
C ALA A 213 15.65 9.88 24.71
N TYR A 214 14.85 10.30 23.73
CA TYR A 214 14.76 11.71 23.32
C TYR A 214 14.25 12.63 24.44
N ARG A 215 13.30 12.15 25.25
CA ARG A 215 12.70 12.90 26.37
C ARG A 215 13.43 12.72 27.69
N ASN A 216 14.49 11.90 27.73
CA ASN A 216 15.20 11.51 28.94
C ASN A 216 14.27 10.94 30.04
N VAL A 217 13.35 10.06 29.64
CA VAL A 217 12.46 9.35 30.56
C VAL A 217 12.69 7.84 30.48
N SER A 218 12.66 7.18 31.63
CA SER A 218 12.76 5.72 31.72
C SER A 218 11.50 5.07 31.14
N VAL A 219 11.69 4.16 30.19
CA VAL A 219 10.61 3.40 29.55
C VAL A 219 10.88 1.92 29.76
N SER A 220 9.81 1.15 29.98
CA SER A 220 9.83 -0.32 30.01
C SER A 220 8.68 -0.85 29.16
N CYS A 221 8.89 -2.00 28.51
CA CYS A 221 7.87 -2.69 27.72
C CYS A 221 7.80 -4.15 28.17
N VAL A 222 6.59 -4.68 28.32
CA VAL A 222 6.34 -6.07 28.71
C VAL A 222 5.34 -6.67 27.75
N PHE A 223 5.62 -7.88 27.26
CA PHE A 223 4.84 -8.54 26.22
C PHE A 223 4.19 -9.81 26.77
N ALA A 224 2.96 -10.09 26.31
CA ALA A 224 2.30 -11.38 26.49
C ALA A 224 2.20 -12.08 25.13
N ILE A 225 2.61 -13.34 25.08
CA ILE A 225 2.56 -14.14 23.85
C ILE A 225 1.12 -14.60 23.64
N SER A 226 0.49 -14.19 22.53
CA SER A 226 -0.82 -14.69 22.13
C SER A 226 -0.72 -15.93 21.27
N ASP A 227 0.15 -15.94 20.27
CA ASP A 227 0.30 -17.06 19.35
C ASP A 227 1.78 -17.40 19.14
N ILE A 228 2.06 -18.64 18.76
CA ILE A 228 3.42 -19.09 18.44
C ILE A 228 3.44 -19.53 16.98
N LEU A 229 4.19 -18.81 16.15
CA LEU A 229 4.52 -19.23 14.80
C LEU A 229 5.90 -19.92 14.82
N SER A 230 5.97 -21.13 14.29
CA SER A 230 7.20 -21.94 14.25
C SER A 230 7.38 -22.57 12.87
N GLU A 231 8.54 -23.20 12.62
CA GLU A 231 8.80 -23.98 11.41
C GLU A 231 7.79 -25.13 11.24
N ASP A 232 7.22 -25.64 12.33
CA ASP A 232 6.18 -26.68 12.35
C ASP A 232 4.75 -26.14 12.18
N GLY A 233 4.61 -24.83 11.92
CA GLY A 233 3.33 -24.15 11.71
C GLY A 233 2.89 -23.25 12.86
N TRP A 234 1.65 -22.76 12.74
CA TRP A 234 1.06 -21.75 13.62
C TRP A 234 0.25 -22.40 14.75
N LYS A 235 0.64 -22.14 16.00
CA LYS A 235 -0.09 -22.51 17.22
C LYS A 235 -0.83 -21.29 17.75
N GLN A 236 -2.12 -21.20 17.45
CA GLN A 236 -2.98 -20.15 17.98
C GLN A 236 -3.20 -20.32 19.49
N GLY A 237 -3.01 -19.23 20.22
CA GLY A 237 -3.21 -19.13 21.66
C GLY A 237 -4.01 -17.90 22.09
N TYR A 238 -4.50 -17.09 21.14
CA TYR A 238 -5.28 -15.88 21.43
C TYR A 238 -6.46 -16.11 22.41
N HIS A 239 -7.13 -17.26 22.30
CA HIS A 239 -8.27 -17.61 23.17
C HIS A 239 -7.89 -18.47 24.39
N ARG A 240 -6.61 -18.76 24.60
CA ARG A 240 -6.18 -19.59 25.72
C ARG A 240 -6.12 -18.80 27.03
N ASN A 241 -6.33 -19.53 28.13
CA ASN A 241 -6.25 -18.96 29.47
C ASN A 241 -4.84 -18.47 29.80
N GLU A 242 -3.78 -19.11 29.30
CA GLU A 242 -2.40 -18.72 29.61
C GLU A 242 -2.08 -17.28 29.17
N LYS A 243 -2.63 -16.84 28.02
CA LYS A 243 -2.50 -15.44 27.56
C LYS A 243 -3.21 -14.48 28.51
N ASN A 244 -4.43 -14.82 28.96
CA ASN A 244 -5.17 -13.97 29.90
C ASN A 244 -4.45 -13.87 31.25
N ASP A 245 -3.87 -14.95 31.74
CA ASP A 245 -3.07 -14.97 32.96
C ASP A 245 -1.78 -14.14 32.80
N GLY A 246 -1.13 -14.23 31.64
CA GLY A 246 0.01 -13.36 31.29
C GLY A 246 -0.36 -11.88 31.31
N LEU A 247 -1.48 -11.49 30.69
CA LEU A 247 -1.97 -10.12 30.70
C LEU A 247 -2.33 -9.63 32.11
N ARG A 248 -2.95 -10.47 32.95
CA ARG A 248 -3.23 -10.14 34.35
C ARG A 248 -1.94 -9.86 35.13
N ARG A 249 -0.93 -10.71 34.99
CA ARG A 249 0.38 -10.51 35.64
C ARG A 249 1.07 -9.22 35.19
N ILE A 250 1.00 -8.90 33.90
CA ILE A 250 1.54 -7.64 33.36
C ILE A 250 0.81 -6.45 33.99
N PHE A 251 -0.52 -6.50 34.07
CA PHE A 251 -1.33 -5.46 34.67
C PHE A 251 -1.03 -5.27 36.16
N GLU A 252 -0.94 -6.36 36.93
CA GLU A 252 -0.57 -6.34 38.34
C GLU A 252 0.82 -5.73 38.56
N ALA A 253 1.83 -6.14 37.76
CA ALA A 253 3.17 -5.58 37.84
C ALA A 253 3.21 -4.09 37.49
N ALA A 254 2.42 -3.65 36.49
CA ALA A 254 2.30 -2.25 36.14
C ALA A 254 1.65 -1.43 37.27
N LEU A 255 0.58 -1.94 37.88
CA LEU A 255 -0.06 -1.32 39.04
C LEU A 255 0.89 -1.19 40.23
N GLU A 256 1.61 -2.26 40.57
CA GLU A 256 2.58 -2.25 41.67
C GLU A 256 3.69 -1.21 41.42
N THR A 257 4.24 -1.19 40.20
CA THR A 257 5.30 -0.25 39.82
C THR A 257 4.83 1.21 39.91
N ILE A 258 3.61 1.50 39.43
CA ILE A 258 3.05 2.86 39.47
C ILE A 258 2.69 3.25 40.91
N SER A 259 2.08 2.34 41.68
CA SER A 259 1.59 2.63 43.04
C SER A 259 2.73 2.82 44.04
N ASN A 260 3.90 2.20 43.82
CA ASN A 260 5.09 2.37 44.66
C ASN A 260 5.90 3.64 44.34
N HIS A 261 5.46 4.47 43.39
CA HIS A 261 6.13 5.70 42.95
C HIS A 261 5.25 6.96 43.09
N VAL A 262 4.15 6.87 43.86
CA VAL A 262 3.34 8.01 44.32
C VAL A 262 3.64 8.31 45.78
#